data_AF-A0A1F9LW34-F1
#
_entry.id   AF-A0A1F9LW34-F1
#
_cell.length_a   1.000
_cell.length_b   1.000
_cell.length_c   1.000
_cell.angle_alpha   90.00
_cell.angle_beta   90.00
_cell.angle_gamma   90.00
#
_symmetry.space_group_name_H-M   'P 1'
#
loop_
_entity.id
_entity.type
_entity.pdbx_description
1 polymer ?
#
loop_
_entity_poly.entity_id
_entity_poly.type
_entity_poly.pdbx_seq_one_letter_code
_entity_poly.pdbx_strand_id
1 'polypeptide(L)' 'MEFKSFEEALEVCMNAADNSPQQVAAMIYCLENAPPELRELLLSLNKNHAPGCGCGGHGHEKTQC' A
#
# COMPACT_ATOMS: atom_id res chain seq x y z
N MET A 1 5.05 17.22 -3.39
CA MET A 1 6.01 16.42 -4.17
C MET A 1 5.27 16.00 -5.43
N GLU A 2 5.78 16.34 -6.60
CA GLU A 2 5.19 15.91 -7.87
C GLU A 2 6.01 14.73 -8.39
N PHE A 3 5.36 13.57 -8.55
CA PHE A 3 5.98 12.38 -9.14
C PHE A 3 5.87 12.48 -10.67
N LYS A 4 6.93 12.11 -11.39
CA LYS A 4 6.99 12.22 -12.86
C LYS A 4 6.43 10.98 -13.55
N SER A 5 6.39 9.84 -12.87
CA SER A 5 5.79 8.60 -13.38
C SER A 5 5.23 7.74 -12.25
N PHE A 6 4.35 6.80 -12.61
CA PHE A 6 3.85 5.79 -11.70
C PHE A 6 4.98 4.95 -11.09
N GLU A 7 6.00 4.61 -11.87
CA GLU A 7 7.14 3.79 -11.42
C GLU A 7 7.97 4.52 -10.36
N GLU A 8 8.22 5.84 -10.54
CA GLU A 8 8.90 6.66 -9.55
C GLU A 8 8.10 6.74 -8.25
N ALA A 9 6.78 6.94 -8.34
CA ALA A 9 5.92 6.94 -7.17
C ALA A 9 5.91 5.56 -6.47
N LEU A 10 5.89 4.47 -7.22
CA LEU A 10 5.92 3.12 -6.65
C LEU A 10 7.25 2.85 -5.92
N GLU A 11 8.37 3.25 -6.52
CA GLU A 11 9.69 3.12 -5.93
C GLU A 11 9.80 3.92 -4.62
N VAL A 12 9.30 5.16 -4.60
CA VAL A 12 9.26 5.96 -3.37
C VAL A 12 8.34 5.32 -2.33
N CYS A 13 7.18 4.81 -2.73
CA CYS A 13 6.23 4.15 -1.83
C CYS A 13 6.85 2.91 -1.15
N MET A 14 7.66 2.14 -1.88
CA MET A 14 8.30 0.92 -1.36
C MET A 14 9.55 1.18 -0.52
N ASN A 15 10.27 2.29 -0.76
CA ASN A 15 11.54 2.58 -0.08
C ASN A 15 11.43 3.64 1.02
N ALA A 16 10.38 4.46 1.01
CA ALA A 16 10.18 5.47 2.04
C ALA A 16 9.84 4.82 3.38
N ALA A 17 10.18 5.50 4.48
CA ALA A 17 9.87 5.02 5.83
C ALA A 17 8.34 4.82 5.99
N ASP A 18 7.96 3.78 6.73
CA ASP A 18 6.57 3.46 6.99
C ASP A 18 5.81 4.64 7.61
N ASN A 19 4.65 4.96 7.04
CA ASN A 19 3.80 6.09 7.39
C ASN A 19 4.47 7.46 7.25
N SER A 20 5.58 7.55 6.51
CA SER A 20 6.16 8.84 6.17
C SER A 20 5.24 9.64 5.24
N PRO A 21 5.23 10.97 5.33
CA PRO A 21 4.49 11.82 4.40
C PRO A 21 4.82 11.53 2.93
N GLN A 22 6.05 11.12 2.66
CA GLN A 22 6.55 10.74 1.34
C GLN A 22 5.91 9.43 0.86
N GLN A 23 5.86 8.40 1.71
CA GLN A 23 5.19 7.13 1.38
C GLN A 23 3.71 7.37 1.10
N VAL A 24 3.03 8.14 1.94
CA VAL A 24 1.59 8.42 1.78
C VAL A 24 1.31 9.19 0.49
N ALA A 25 2.10 10.23 0.19
CA ALA A 25 1.98 10.98 -1.06
C ALA A 25 2.20 10.09 -2.29
N ALA A 26 3.20 9.21 -2.23
CA ALA A 26 3.54 8.29 -3.30
C ALA A 26 2.44 7.23 -3.52
N MET A 27 1.87 6.70 -2.43
CA MET A 27 0.73 5.77 -2.47
C MET A 27 -0.50 6.41 -3.11
N ILE A 28 -0.83 7.66 -2.76
CA ILE A 28 -1.96 8.39 -3.36
C ILE A 28 -1.75 8.55 -4.86
N TYR A 29 -0.55 8.99 -5.26
CA TYR A 29 -0.23 9.14 -6.69
C TYR A 29 -0.33 7.81 -7.45
N CYS A 30 0.16 6.72 -6.83
CA CYS A 30 0.01 5.38 -7.40
C CYS A 30 -1.47 5.00 -7.58
N LEU A 31 -2.34 5.29 -6.61
CA LEU A 31 -3.77 4.99 -6.69
C LEU A 31 -4.53 5.81 -7.76
N GLU A 32 -4.07 7.02 -8.04
CA GLU A 32 -4.66 7.91 -9.05
C GLU A 32 -4.20 7.58 -10.47
N ASN A 33 -2.95 7.14 -10.64
CA ASN A 33 -2.32 6.93 -11.94
C ASN A 33 -2.14 5.43 -12.30
N ALA A 34 -2.42 4.51 -11.38
CA ALA A 34 -2.31 3.08 -11.66
C ALA A 34 -3.31 2.63 -12.74
N PRO A 35 -2.90 1.71 -13.63
CA PRO A 35 -3.85 1.00 -14.47
C PRO A 35 -4.84 0.23 -13.60
N PRO A 36 -6.09 0.02 -14.08
CA PRO A 36 -7.18 -0.54 -13.28
C PRO A 36 -6.83 -1.88 -12.62
N GLU A 37 -6.07 -2.74 -13.31
CA GLU A 37 -5.61 -4.03 -12.79
C GLU A 37 -4.68 -3.88 -11.58
N LEU A 38 -3.80 -2.87 -11.57
CA LEU A 38 -2.89 -2.60 -10.44
C LEU A 38 -3.56 -1.79 -9.34
N ARG A 39 -4.57 -0.97 -9.67
CA ARG A 39 -5.29 -0.15 -8.71
C ARG A 39 -6.01 -1.00 -7.66
N GLU A 40 -6.65 -2.10 -8.08
CA GLU A 40 -7.29 -3.05 -7.16
C GLU A 40 -6.29 -3.75 -6.24
N LEU A 41 -5.11 -4.10 -6.77
CA LEU A 41 -4.02 -4.69 -5.99
C LEU A 41 -3.48 -3.70 -4.94
N LEU A 42 -3.23 -2.45 -5.34
CA LEU A 42 -2.76 -1.39 -4.45
C LEU A 42 -3.80 -1.03 -3.37
N LEU A 43 -5.08 -1.01 -3.74
CA LEU A 43 -6.18 -0.85 -2.77
C LEU A 43 -6.22 -1.99 -1.76
N SER A 44 -6.00 -3.23 -2.21
CA SER A 44 -5.96 -4.41 -1.34
C SER A 44 -4.76 -4.36 -0.39
N LEU A 45 -3.58 -3.94 -0.88
CA LEU A 45 -2.39 -3.74 -0.06
C LEU A 45 -2.59 -2.64 0.98
N ASN A 46 -3.15 -1.49 0.58
CA ASN A 46 -3.44 -0.39 1.50
C ASN A 46 -4.49 -0.76 2.56
N LYS A 47 -5.52 -1.55 2.18
CA LYS A 47 -6.51 -2.08 3.13
C LYS A 47 -5.91 -3.08 4.12
N ASN A 48 -4.93 -3.87 3.71
CA ASN A 48 -4.18 -4.77 4.60
C ASN A 48 -3.18 -4.03 5.50
N HIS A 49 -2.68 -2.87 5.09
CA HIS A 49 -1.85 -1.99 5.92
C HIS A 49 -2.67 -1.14 6.91
N ALA A 50 -3.96 -0.92 6.65
CA ALA A 50 -4.85 -0.33 7.64
C ALA A 50 -5.07 -1.34 8.79
N PRO A 51 -4.82 -1.00 10.07
CA PRO A 51 -4.94 -1.90 11.21
C PRO A 51 -6.39 -2.31 11.56
N GLY A 52 -7.31 -2.38 10.59
CA GLY A 52 -8.74 -2.47 10.83
C GLY A 52 -9.60 -3.16 9.77
N CYS A 53 -9.06 -3.99 8.88
CA CYS A 53 -9.91 -4.75 7.96
C CYS A 53 -9.54 -6.23 7.91
N GLY A 54 -10.12 -7.00 8.84
CA GLY A 54 -10.18 -8.44 8.77
C GLY A 54 -11.13 -8.91 7.68
N CYS A 55 -10.59 -9.66 6.72
CA CYS A 55 -11.21 -10.68 5.86
C CYS A 55 -10.02 -11.39 5.17
N GLY A 56 -9.34 -12.40 5.75
CA GLY A 56 -9.83 -13.74 6.11
C GLY A 56 -9.45 -14.73 4.97
N GLY A 57 -8.59 -15.73 5.14
CA GLY A 57 -7.92 -16.26 6.34
C GLY A 57 -6.94 -17.42 6.03
N HIS A 58 -6.67 -18.22 7.06
CA HIS A 58 -5.82 -19.42 7.17
C HIS A 58 -4.34 -19.24 7.57
N GLY A 59 -4.14 -19.06 8.87
CA GLY A 59 -2.87 -19.29 9.56
C GLY A 59 -3.00 -19.17 11.08
N HIS A 60 -4.10 -19.66 11.67
CA HIS A 60 -4.28 -19.68 13.13
C HIS A 60 -3.49 -20.86 13.73
N GLU A 61 -2.16 -20.76 13.70
CA GLU A 61 -1.30 -21.54 14.58
C GLU A 61 -1.22 -20.79 15.92
N LYS A 62 -1.71 -21.48 16.93
CA LYS A 62 -1.79 -21.07 18.34
C LYS A 62 -0.42 -20.59 18.82
N THR A 63 -0.37 -19.59 19.70
CA THR A 63 0.38 -19.68 20.97
C THR A 63 -0.01 -18.49 21.87
N GLN A 64 -0.40 -18.84 23.09
CA GLN A 64 -0.64 -17.96 24.24
C GLN A 64 0.65 -17.24 24.66
N CYS A 65 0.52 -16.00 25.16
CA CYS A 65 1.18 -15.53 26.37
C CYS A 65 0.38 -14.35 26.94
#